data_AF-A0A2A2J6V6-F1
#
_entry.id   AF-A0A2A2J6V6-F1
#
_cell.length_a   1.000
_cell.length_b   1.000
_cell.length_c   1.000
_cell.angle_alpha   90.00
_cell.angle_beta   90.00
_cell.angle_gamma   90.00
#
_symmetry.space_group_name_H-M   'P 1'
#
loop_
_entity.id
_entity.type
_entity.pdbx_description
1 polymer ?
#
loop_
_entity_poly.entity_id
_entity_poly.type
_entity_poly.pdbx_seq_one_letter_code
_entity_poly.pdbx_strand_id
1 'polypeptide(L)'
;MQISFQSSMEKLFYGDQMAGVFVLRQPPRIFGLKHNRVVLTDLDSESKHTAILLGALESTSTTTKKLCFNMNELDFQLSLDFVKVLKPSCLQLTFYRNVKWTTLNELAEAFPALFELNELYVSGPMHADGDSLLSHFPKFPPSLCFNNTSFLHDGHVVKFFRTLVSTKFEEGSPAAIALKRIVNWTFEMNYETETEEGETMNDYKLLSELVADIIPPDSEIINLDSAIGTVERRIFELRLAVGDEQHVIYVKEEVDSLNRCRTIQLANQTAKLDEVLDSPDSSIIPDMVEQVSIFDSDPDPDFSDENDDYPDYDDFEDDDY
;
A
#
# COMPACT_ATOMS: atom_id res chain seq x y z
N MET A 1 12.58 4.21 -55.58
CA MET A 1 11.42 3.39 -55.16
C MET A 1 11.82 2.75 -53.84
N GLN A 2 11.32 3.28 -52.72
CA GLN A 2 11.64 2.77 -51.39
C GLN A 2 10.31 2.54 -50.69
N ILE A 3 10.06 1.27 -50.40
CA ILE A 3 8.81 0.75 -49.81
C ILE A 3 8.84 1.08 -48.32
N SER A 4 7.69 1.55 -47.83
CA SER A 4 7.42 1.83 -46.42
C SER A 4 7.43 0.56 -45.57
N PHE A 5 7.89 0.68 -44.34
CA PHE A 5 7.41 -0.16 -43.25
C PHE A 5 6.79 0.76 -42.18
N GLN A 6 5.48 0.94 -42.30
CA GLN A 6 4.61 1.40 -41.24
C GLN A 6 4.47 0.25 -40.25
N SER A 7 5.14 0.34 -39.10
CA SER A 7 4.85 -0.54 -37.97
C SER A 7 3.64 0.01 -37.23
N SER A 8 2.44 -0.50 -37.51
CA SER A 8 1.29 -0.31 -36.65
C SER A 8 1.49 -1.13 -35.38
N MET A 9 2.01 -0.50 -34.32
CA MET A 9 1.86 -1.08 -32.98
C MET A 9 0.37 -0.99 -32.62
N GLU A 10 -0.36 -2.07 -32.87
CA GLU A 10 -1.59 -2.35 -32.16
C GLU A 10 -1.28 -2.30 -30.66
N LYS A 11 -2.02 -1.45 -29.95
CA LYS A 11 -2.01 -1.39 -28.48
C LYS A 11 -2.47 -2.75 -27.95
N LEU A 12 -1.51 -3.67 -27.77
CA LEU A 12 -1.69 -4.88 -27.00
C LEU A 12 -1.76 -4.48 -25.52
N PHE A 13 -2.82 -4.93 -24.86
CA PHE A 13 -2.92 -4.95 -23.41
C PHE A 13 -1.77 -5.81 -22.87
N TYR A 14 -0.71 -5.19 -22.39
CA TYR A 14 0.38 -5.90 -21.72
C TYR A 14 -0.08 -6.29 -20.32
N GLY A 15 -0.44 -7.56 -20.16
CA GLY A 15 -0.60 -8.23 -18.88
C GLY A 15 0.75 -8.71 -18.34
N ASP A 16 1.69 -7.80 -18.07
CA ASP A 16 3.06 -8.14 -17.65
C ASP A 16 3.21 -8.56 -16.18
N GLN A 17 2.12 -8.97 -15.52
CA GLN A 17 2.18 -9.72 -14.25
C GLN A 17 1.58 -11.13 -14.35
N MET A 18 1.42 -11.66 -15.57
CA MET A 18 1.07 -13.08 -15.80
C MET A 18 2.29 -13.93 -16.21
N ALA A 19 3.50 -13.54 -15.77
CA ALA A 19 4.66 -14.43 -15.83
C ALA A 19 4.63 -15.39 -14.63
N GLY A 20 3.67 -16.30 -14.63
CA GLY A 20 3.48 -17.26 -13.56
C GLY A 20 2.31 -18.19 -13.83
N VAL A 21 2.53 -19.14 -14.75
CA VAL A 21 1.74 -20.37 -14.91
C VAL A 21 0.26 -20.14 -15.19
N PHE A 22 -0.17 -20.16 -16.46
CA PHE A 22 -1.31 -20.94 -16.97
C PHE A 22 -1.43 -20.68 -18.47
N VAL A 23 -1.24 -21.71 -19.28
CA VAL A 23 -1.52 -21.68 -20.73
C VAL A 23 -3.04 -21.59 -20.90
N LEU A 24 -3.60 -20.39 -20.81
CA LEU A 24 -5.00 -20.14 -21.10
C LEU A 24 -5.21 -20.22 -22.61
N ARG A 25 -5.90 -21.28 -23.06
CA ARG A 25 -6.23 -21.52 -24.48
C ARG A 25 -7.12 -20.43 -25.12
N GLN A 26 -7.72 -19.57 -24.31
CA GLN A 26 -8.45 -18.37 -24.76
C GLN A 26 -8.16 -17.21 -23.82
N PRO A 27 -8.08 -15.96 -24.32
CA PRO A 27 -7.93 -14.81 -23.46
C PRO A 27 -9.09 -14.78 -22.45
N PRO A 28 -8.81 -14.59 -21.15
CA PRO A 28 -9.84 -14.57 -20.13
C PRO A 28 -10.85 -13.47 -20.45
N ARG A 29 -12.14 -13.77 -20.23
CA ARG A 29 -13.19 -12.77 -20.41
C ARG A 29 -12.97 -11.63 -19.42
N ILE A 30 -12.77 -10.42 -19.92
CA ILE A 30 -12.52 -9.23 -19.09
C ILE A 30 -13.84 -8.53 -18.74
N PHE A 31 -14.77 -8.46 -19.70
CA PHE A 31 -15.97 -7.67 -19.59
C PHE A 31 -17.19 -8.45 -19.07
N GLY A 32 -18.00 -7.78 -18.25
CA GLY A 32 -19.23 -8.28 -17.66
C GLY A 32 -19.02 -9.26 -16.52
N LEU A 33 -17.88 -9.15 -15.84
CA LEU A 33 -17.54 -9.95 -14.67
C LEU A 33 -17.37 -9.08 -13.43
N LYS A 34 -17.36 -9.74 -12.28
CA LYS A 34 -16.91 -9.18 -11.01
C LYS A 34 -15.48 -9.64 -10.77
N HIS A 35 -14.54 -8.71 -10.77
CA HIS A 35 -13.13 -9.00 -10.55
C HIS A 35 -12.76 -8.83 -9.08
N ASN A 36 -11.81 -9.65 -8.61
CA ASN A 36 -11.23 -9.42 -7.29
C ASN A 36 -10.28 -8.23 -7.30
N ARG A 37 -9.51 -8.07 -8.38
CA ARG A 37 -8.53 -7.00 -8.55
C ARG A 37 -8.48 -6.58 -10.02
N VAL A 38 -8.48 -5.27 -10.26
CA VAL A 38 -8.21 -4.66 -11.56
C VAL A 38 -7.03 -3.71 -11.37
N VAL A 39 -6.03 -3.83 -12.24
CA VAL A 39 -4.87 -2.94 -12.27
C VAL A 39 -4.89 -2.19 -13.59
N LEU A 40 -4.84 -0.86 -13.52
CA LEU A 40 -4.82 0.04 -14.66
C LEU A 40 -3.48 0.76 -14.65
N THR A 41 -2.70 0.57 -15.71
CA THR A 41 -1.35 1.10 -15.86
C THR A 41 -1.26 2.00 -17.08
N ASP A 42 -0.55 3.12 -16.96
CA ASP A 42 -0.21 4.00 -18.08
C ASP A 42 -1.43 4.44 -18.93
N LEU A 43 -2.57 4.64 -18.26
CA LEU A 43 -3.74 5.22 -18.90
C LEU A 43 -3.54 6.71 -19.13
N ASP A 44 -4.06 7.17 -20.24
CA ASP A 44 -4.01 8.56 -20.69
C ASP A 44 -5.45 9.02 -21.00
N SER A 45 -5.87 10.12 -20.39
CA SER A 45 -7.22 10.67 -20.54
C SER A 45 -7.48 11.25 -21.94
N GLU A 46 -6.44 11.65 -22.66
CA GLU A 46 -6.55 12.07 -24.07
C GLU A 46 -6.69 10.88 -25.02
N SER A 47 -6.41 9.66 -24.55
CA SER A 47 -6.43 8.47 -25.39
C SER A 47 -7.85 8.00 -25.68
N LYS A 48 -8.21 7.93 -26.97
CA LYS A 48 -9.47 7.30 -27.44
C LYS A 48 -9.67 5.87 -26.91
N HIS A 49 -8.58 5.14 -26.67
CA HIS A 49 -8.65 3.76 -26.17
C HIS A 49 -9.08 3.69 -24.71
N THR A 50 -8.69 4.67 -23.90
CA THR A 50 -9.10 4.81 -22.50
C THR A 50 -10.62 5.03 -22.42
N ALA A 51 -11.15 5.92 -23.26
CA ALA A 51 -12.59 6.16 -23.36
C ALA A 51 -13.37 4.91 -23.82
N ILE A 52 -12.86 4.19 -24.83
CA ILE A 52 -13.46 2.92 -25.29
C ILE A 52 -13.46 1.88 -24.17
N LEU A 53 -12.35 1.74 -23.44
CA LEU A 53 -12.24 0.81 -22.31
C LEU A 53 -13.27 1.14 -21.22
N LEU A 54 -13.35 2.41 -20.81
CA LEU A 54 -14.30 2.86 -19.80
C LEU A 54 -15.75 2.55 -20.22
N GLY A 55 -16.13 2.89 -21.47
CA GLY A 55 -17.46 2.58 -22.01
C GLY A 55 -17.76 1.09 -22.12
N ALA A 56 -16.76 0.26 -22.42
CA ALA A 56 -16.91 -1.19 -22.45
C ALA A 56 -17.12 -1.77 -21.04
N LEU A 57 -16.39 -1.28 -20.04
CA LEU A 57 -16.57 -1.68 -18.63
C LEU A 57 -17.96 -1.29 -18.12
N GLU A 58 -18.41 -0.07 -18.44
CA GLU A 58 -19.73 0.44 -18.07
C GLU A 58 -20.87 -0.35 -18.73
N SER A 59 -20.83 -0.48 -20.06
CA SER A 59 -21.89 -1.17 -20.83
C SER A 59 -22.05 -2.64 -20.46
N THR A 60 -20.99 -3.27 -19.93
CA THR A 60 -21.02 -4.66 -19.50
C THR A 60 -21.26 -4.83 -18.01
N SER A 61 -21.42 -3.74 -17.25
CA SER A 61 -21.58 -3.77 -15.78
C SER A 61 -20.43 -4.50 -15.08
N THR A 62 -19.21 -4.30 -15.56
CA THR A 62 -18.00 -4.85 -14.95
C THR A 62 -17.74 -4.16 -13.61
N THR A 63 -17.41 -4.92 -12.57
CA THR A 63 -17.08 -4.36 -11.24
C THR A 63 -15.81 -4.98 -10.70
N THR A 64 -15.21 -4.36 -9.68
CA THR A 64 -14.05 -4.92 -8.98
C THR A 64 -14.16 -4.75 -7.47
N LYS A 65 -13.52 -5.63 -6.70
CA LYS A 65 -13.31 -5.41 -5.26
C LYS A 65 -12.18 -4.41 -5.02
N LYS A 66 -11.00 -4.64 -5.62
CA LYS A 66 -9.82 -3.77 -5.53
C LYS A 66 -9.49 -3.15 -6.88
N LEU A 67 -9.32 -1.83 -6.90
CA LEU A 67 -8.89 -1.08 -8.09
C LEU A 67 -7.53 -0.44 -7.80
N CYS A 68 -6.54 -0.73 -8.64
CA CYS A 68 -5.20 -0.17 -8.55
C CYS A 68 -4.92 0.70 -9.77
N PHE A 69 -4.56 1.96 -9.55
CA PHE A 69 -4.04 2.84 -10.58
C PHE A 69 -2.55 3.00 -10.40
N ASN A 70 -1.79 2.68 -11.43
CA ASN A 70 -0.38 3.01 -11.52
C ASN A 70 -0.22 3.98 -12.69
N MET A 71 -0.17 5.28 -12.38
CA MET A 71 -0.07 6.31 -13.38
C MET A 71 1.21 7.12 -13.23
N ASN A 72 1.78 7.52 -14.36
CA ASN A 72 2.97 8.37 -14.37
C ASN A 72 2.61 9.82 -13.95
N GLU A 73 1.43 10.29 -14.33
CA GLU A 73 0.90 11.61 -14.00
C GLU A 73 -0.39 11.49 -13.17
N LEU A 74 -0.64 12.51 -12.36
CA LEU A 74 -1.81 12.59 -11.49
C LEU A 74 -3.03 13.04 -12.30
N ASP A 75 -3.87 12.09 -12.70
CA ASP A 75 -5.18 12.37 -13.29
C ASP A 75 -6.30 11.82 -12.39
N PHE A 76 -6.73 12.66 -11.44
CA PHE A 76 -7.82 12.32 -10.52
C PHE A 76 -9.16 12.18 -11.23
N GLN A 77 -9.40 12.94 -12.31
CA GLN A 77 -10.66 12.87 -13.04
C GLN A 77 -10.79 11.51 -13.73
N LEU A 78 -9.73 11.08 -14.41
CA LEU A 78 -9.67 9.76 -15.02
C LEU A 78 -9.88 8.66 -13.98
N SER A 79 -9.16 8.74 -12.86
CA SER A 79 -9.27 7.77 -11.77
C SER A 79 -10.70 7.71 -11.22
N LEU A 80 -11.33 8.87 -11.01
CA LEU A 80 -12.71 8.98 -10.53
C LEU A 80 -13.72 8.36 -11.50
N ASP A 81 -13.55 8.54 -12.81
CA ASP A 81 -14.46 7.99 -13.80
C ASP A 81 -14.45 6.45 -13.80
N PHE A 82 -13.26 5.86 -13.67
CA PHE A 82 -13.13 4.41 -13.49
C PHE A 82 -13.67 3.93 -12.13
N VAL A 83 -13.50 4.69 -11.04
CA VAL A 83 -14.10 4.37 -9.73
C VAL A 83 -15.62 4.33 -9.81
N LYS A 84 -16.25 5.30 -10.50
CA LYS A 84 -17.72 5.34 -10.69
C LYS A 84 -18.23 4.12 -11.46
N VAL A 85 -17.49 3.67 -12.48
CA VAL A 85 -17.86 2.52 -13.31
C VAL A 85 -17.63 1.20 -12.57
N LEU A 86 -16.44 1.00 -11.99
CA LEU A 86 -16.02 -0.27 -11.42
C LEU A 86 -16.48 -0.49 -9.97
N LYS A 87 -16.89 0.58 -9.28
CA LYS A 87 -17.43 0.57 -7.90
C LYS A 87 -16.60 -0.26 -6.91
N PRO A 88 -15.29 0.01 -6.78
CA PRO A 88 -14.41 -0.72 -5.89
C PRO A 88 -14.78 -0.51 -4.42
N SER A 89 -14.51 -1.52 -3.59
CA SER A 89 -14.47 -1.35 -2.13
C SER A 89 -13.08 -0.93 -1.62
N CYS A 90 -12.04 -1.17 -2.40
CA CYS A 90 -10.65 -0.84 -2.07
C CYS A 90 -10.00 -0.08 -3.24
N LEU A 91 -9.42 1.08 -2.95
CA LEU A 91 -8.75 1.91 -3.95
C LEU A 91 -7.26 2.03 -3.65
N GLN A 92 -6.43 1.81 -4.67
CA GLN A 92 -5.00 2.03 -4.62
C GLN A 92 -4.61 3.02 -5.71
N LEU A 93 -3.95 4.11 -5.31
CA LEU A 93 -3.46 5.17 -6.18
C LEU A 93 -1.94 5.25 -6.06
N THR A 94 -1.24 5.06 -7.17
CA THR A 94 0.21 5.01 -7.21
C THR A 94 0.75 5.99 -8.25
N PHE A 95 1.60 6.92 -7.83
CA PHE A 95 2.06 8.07 -8.62
C PHE A 95 3.60 8.23 -8.64
N TYR A 96 4.35 7.12 -8.80
CA TYR A 96 5.81 7.10 -8.63
C TYR A 96 6.63 8.06 -9.52
N ARG A 97 6.09 8.47 -10.68
CA ARG A 97 6.80 9.36 -11.62
C ARG A 97 6.24 10.78 -11.65
N ASN A 98 5.26 11.10 -10.80
CA ASN A 98 4.72 12.43 -10.75
C ASN A 98 5.74 13.37 -10.10
N VAL A 99 6.23 14.36 -10.84
CA VAL A 99 7.18 15.36 -10.31
C VAL A 99 6.46 16.41 -9.47
N LYS A 100 5.14 16.56 -9.66
CA LYS A 100 4.33 17.57 -8.97
C LYS A 100 3.72 16.99 -7.70
N TRP A 101 4.07 17.60 -6.56
CA TRP A 101 3.41 17.33 -5.29
C TRP A 101 1.92 17.66 -5.36
N THR A 102 1.08 16.78 -4.81
CA THR A 102 -0.36 17.01 -4.61
C THR A 102 -0.68 17.14 -3.12
N THR A 103 -1.86 17.65 -2.81
CA THR A 103 -2.33 17.81 -1.42
C THR A 103 -3.42 16.80 -1.06
N LEU A 104 -3.56 16.52 0.23
CA LEU A 104 -4.71 15.78 0.75
C LEU A 104 -6.06 16.45 0.42
N ASN A 105 -6.11 17.79 0.36
CA ASN A 105 -7.33 18.52 0.00
C ASN A 105 -7.75 18.23 -1.44
N GLU A 106 -6.80 18.26 -2.38
CA GLU A 106 -7.07 17.92 -3.78
C GLU A 106 -7.59 16.48 -3.92
N LEU A 107 -7.01 15.52 -3.17
CA LEU A 107 -7.51 14.15 -3.15
C LEU A 107 -8.94 14.06 -2.59
N ALA A 108 -9.20 14.72 -1.46
CA ALA A 108 -10.50 14.68 -0.79
C ALA A 108 -11.61 15.38 -1.59
N GLU A 109 -11.26 16.37 -2.40
CA GLU A 109 -12.16 17.02 -3.35
C GLU A 109 -12.42 16.14 -4.58
N ALA A 110 -11.39 15.49 -5.11
CA ALA A 110 -11.51 14.56 -6.24
C ALA A 110 -12.39 13.35 -5.90
N PHE A 111 -12.28 12.83 -4.68
CA PHE A 111 -13.02 11.65 -4.22
C PHE A 111 -13.95 12.01 -3.05
N PRO A 112 -15.14 12.58 -3.31
CA PRO A 112 -16.05 12.98 -2.23
C PRO A 112 -16.60 11.80 -1.41
N ALA A 113 -16.55 10.58 -1.96
CA ALA A 113 -17.08 9.36 -1.36
C ALA A 113 -16.01 8.44 -0.74
N LEU A 114 -14.84 8.98 -0.35
CA LEU A 114 -13.78 8.17 0.29
C LEU A 114 -14.27 7.36 1.50
N PHE A 115 -15.26 7.86 2.23
CA PHE A 115 -15.83 7.21 3.43
C PHE A 115 -16.58 5.91 3.13
N GLU A 116 -17.00 5.72 1.88
CA GLU A 116 -17.67 4.51 1.40
C GLU A 116 -16.68 3.37 1.06
N LEU A 117 -15.39 3.69 0.90
CA LEU A 117 -14.35 2.69 0.75
C LEU A 117 -14.11 1.95 2.07
N ASN A 118 -13.68 0.70 1.95
CA ASN A 118 -13.13 -0.06 3.07
C ASN A 118 -11.64 0.25 3.27
N GLU A 119 -10.93 0.50 2.16
CA GLU A 119 -9.48 0.70 2.14
C GLU A 119 -9.07 1.72 1.07
N LEU A 120 -8.18 2.64 1.45
CA LEU A 120 -7.49 3.55 0.54
C LEU A 120 -5.97 3.41 0.72
N TYR A 121 -5.24 3.16 -0.36
CA TYR A 121 -3.79 3.21 -0.37
C TYR A 121 -3.34 4.28 -1.36
N VAL A 122 -2.48 5.19 -0.92
CA VAL A 122 -1.87 6.22 -1.77
C VAL A 122 -0.37 6.14 -1.62
N SER A 123 0.34 5.98 -2.73
CA SER A 123 1.80 6.02 -2.77
C SER A 123 2.29 6.99 -3.85
N GLY A 124 3.20 7.87 -3.48
CA GLY A 124 3.70 8.95 -4.33
C GLY A 124 3.64 10.33 -3.65
N PRO A 125 4.11 11.38 -4.32
CA PRO A 125 4.35 12.68 -3.71
C PRO A 125 3.06 13.43 -3.37
N MET A 126 2.57 13.19 -2.16
CA MET A 126 1.41 13.84 -1.56
C MET A 126 1.80 14.38 -0.19
N HIS A 127 1.34 15.59 0.15
CA HIS A 127 1.52 16.16 1.49
C HIS A 127 0.19 16.56 2.11
N ALA A 128 0.16 16.63 3.43
CA ALA A 128 -0.96 17.15 4.21
C ALA A 128 -0.45 18.01 5.37
N ASP A 129 -1.20 19.05 5.68
CA ASP A 129 -1.05 19.80 6.93
C ASP A 129 -2.07 19.31 7.97
N GLY A 130 -1.87 19.77 9.21
CA GLY A 130 -2.75 19.38 10.32
C GLY A 130 -4.20 19.82 10.13
N ASP A 131 -4.45 20.96 9.46
CA ASP A 131 -5.82 21.46 9.25
C ASP A 131 -6.56 20.64 8.18
N SER A 132 -5.85 20.22 7.14
CA SER A 132 -6.32 19.34 6.08
C SER A 132 -6.67 17.95 6.63
N LEU A 133 -5.83 17.40 7.52
CA LEU A 133 -6.17 16.16 8.24
C LEU A 133 -7.43 16.32 9.09
N LEU A 134 -7.51 17.40 9.89
CA LEU A 134 -8.67 17.66 10.76
C LEU A 134 -9.98 17.84 9.97
N SER A 135 -9.91 18.51 8.82
CA SER A 135 -11.09 18.78 8.00
C SER A 135 -11.58 17.55 7.22
N HIS A 136 -10.67 16.62 6.90
CA HIS A 136 -10.97 15.49 6.01
C HIS A 136 -11.01 14.13 6.69
N PHE A 137 -10.51 13.95 7.91
CA PHE A 137 -10.60 12.65 8.59
C PHE A 137 -12.05 12.10 8.74
N PRO A 138 -13.11 12.91 8.86
CA PRO A 138 -14.48 12.38 8.88
C PRO A 138 -14.88 11.68 7.58
N LYS A 139 -14.16 11.93 6.48
CA LYS A 139 -14.36 11.34 5.16
C LYS A 139 -13.47 10.11 4.92
N PHE A 140 -12.57 9.78 5.84
CA PHE A 140 -11.61 8.70 5.62
C PHE A 140 -12.26 7.32 5.73
N PRO A 141 -11.77 6.33 4.96
CA PRO A 141 -12.17 4.95 5.13
C PRO A 141 -11.62 4.33 6.42
N PRO A 142 -12.14 3.18 6.87
CA PRO A 142 -11.65 2.46 8.03
C PRO A 142 -10.16 2.11 7.97
N SER A 143 -9.66 1.74 6.79
CA SER A 143 -8.24 1.49 6.56
C SER A 143 -7.69 2.49 5.53
N LEU A 144 -6.60 3.16 5.85
CA LEU A 144 -5.91 4.02 4.91
C LEU A 144 -4.39 3.96 5.07
N CYS A 145 -3.67 4.19 4.00
CA CYS A 145 -2.22 4.28 4.01
C CYS A 145 -1.76 5.37 3.05
N PHE A 146 -0.98 6.32 3.59
CA PHE A 146 -0.22 7.28 2.80
C PHE A 146 1.26 6.91 2.89
N ASN A 147 1.75 6.20 1.87
CA ASN A 147 3.14 5.80 1.73
C ASN A 147 3.90 6.88 0.93
N ASN A 148 4.38 7.86 1.66
CA ASN A 148 5.26 8.92 1.19
C ASN A 148 6.00 9.53 2.38
N THR A 149 7.32 9.52 2.31
CA THR A 149 8.17 9.98 3.40
C THR A 149 7.92 11.44 3.78
N SER A 150 7.48 12.32 2.88
CA SER A 150 7.11 13.70 3.25
C SER A 150 5.60 13.94 3.30
N PHE A 151 4.79 12.93 3.62
CA PHE A 151 3.34 13.13 3.70
C PHE A 151 2.95 14.10 4.81
N LEU A 152 3.52 13.95 6.00
CA LEU A 152 3.26 14.83 7.14
C LEU A 152 4.52 15.29 7.84
N HIS A 153 4.45 16.49 8.42
CA HIS A 153 5.49 17.05 9.27
C HIS A 153 5.14 16.92 10.75
N ASP A 154 6.14 16.82 11.62
CA ASP A 154 5.96 16.66 13.08
C ASP A 154 5.01 17.70 13.72
N GLY A 155 5.16 18.98 13.38
CA GLY A 155 4.26 20.01 13.89
C GLY A 155 2.79 19.80 13.50
N HIS A 156 2.55 19.22 12.32
CA HIS A 156 1.20 18.93 11.82
C HIS A 156 0.55 17.73 12.53
N VAL A 157 1.30 16.64 12.77
CA VAL A 157 0.75 15.49 13.50
C VAL A 157 0.51 15.83 14.98
N VAL A 158 1.42 16.59 15.61
CA VAL A 158 1.25 17.06 16.99
C VAL A 158 0.00 17.93 17.11
N LYS A 159 -0.19 18.88 16.19
CA LYS A 159 -1.40 19.71 16.12
C LYS A 159 -2.65 18.84 15.93
N PHE A 160 -2.60 17.86 15.03
CA PHE A 160 -3.70 16.94 14.77
C PHE A 160 -4.09 16.18 16.05
N PHE A 161 -3.15 15.50 16.72
CA PHE A 161 -3.42 14.72 17.93
C PHE A 161 -3.93 15.58 19.10
N ARG A 162 -3.30 16.72 19.37
CA ARG A 162 -3.77 17.65 20.42
C ARG A 162 -5.18 18.15 20.14
N THR A 163 -5.51 18.39 18.87
CA THR A 163 -6.87 18.81 18.50
C THR A 163 -7.86 17.67 18.67
N LEU A 164 -7.51 16.43 18.31
CA LEU A 164 -8.37 15.26 18.55
C LEU A 164 -8.68 15.09 20.05
N VAL A 165 -7.67 15.15 20.92
CA VAL A 165 -7.84 14.95 22.37
C VAL A 165 -8.61 16.10 23.03
N SER A 166 -8.39 17.34 22.60
CA SER A 166 -9.07 18.52 23.17
C SER A 166 -10.50 18.73 22.65
N THR A 167 -10.89 18.08 21.55
CA THR A 167 -12.21 18.22 20.96
C THR A 167 -13.22 17.26 21.62
N LYS A 168 -14.35 17.80 22.10
CA LYS A 168 -15.51 17.00 22.48
C LYS A 168 -16.36 16.72 21.24
N PHE A 169 -16.25 15.53 20.67
CA PHE A 169 -17.03 15.14 19.51
C PHE A 169 -18.46 14.80 19.90
N GLU A 170 -19.43 15.31 19.14
CA GLU A 170 -20.84 14.93 19.33
C GLU A 170 -21.04 13.46 18.96
N GLU A 171 -21.78 12.73 19.78
CA GLU A 171 -22.13 11.34 19.49
C GLU A 171 -22.91 11.24 18.17
N GLY A 172 -22.53 10.29 17.32
CA GLY A 172 -23.14 10.11 16.00
C GLY A 172 -22.73 11.15 14.95
N SER A 173 -21.88 12.13 15.29
CA SER A 173 -21.30 13.03 14.29
C SER A 173 -20.42 12.26 13.29
N PRO A 174 -20.24 12.74 12.04
CA PRO A 174 -19.35 12.11 11.07
C PRO A 174 -17.93 11.88 11.61
N ALA A 175 -17.41 12.83 12.38
CA ALA A 175 -16.12 12.73 13.05
C ALA A 175 -16.09 11.59 14.08
N ALA A 176 -17.07 11.53 14.98
CA ALA A 176 -17.18 10.46 15.97
C ALA A 176 -17.29 9.07 15.31
N ILE A 177 -18.06 8.96 14.23
CA ILE A 177 -18.20 7.72 13.47
C ILE A 177 -16.87 7.33 12.82
N ALA A 178 -16.16 8.27 12.20
CA ALA A 178 -14.87 7.99 11.59
C ALA A 178 -13.85 7.46 12.61
N LEU A 179 -13.74 8.11 13.77
CA LEU A 179 -12.85 7.70 14.87
C LEU A 179 -13.22 6.28 15.38
N LYS A 180 -14.50 6.01 15.61
CA LYS A 180 -14.97 4.67 16.03
C LYS A 180 -14.76 3.59 14.96
N ARG A 181 -14.64 3.96 13.68
CA ARG A 181 -14.44 3.03 12.54
C ARG A 181 -12.98 2.78 12.19
N ILE A 182 -12.01 3.45 12.81
CA ILE A 182 -10.59 3.24 12.49
C ILE A 182 -10.21 1.78 12.70
N VAL A 183 -9.74 1.15 11.61
CA VAL A 183 -9.15 -0.18 11.61
C VAL A 183 -7.63 -0.05 11.56
N ASN A 184 -7.11 0.67 10.58
CA ASN A 184 -5.67 0.90 10.43
C ASN A 184 -5.41 2.12 9.56
N TRP A 185 -4.93 3.21 10.15
CA TRP A 185 -4.46 4.38 9.42
C TRP A 185 -2.94 4.48 9.52
N THR A 186 -2.26 4.55 8.39
CA THR A 186 -0.79 4.62 8.35
C THR A 186 -0.32 5.85 7.59
N PHE A 187 0.62 6.59 8.18
CA PHE A 187 1.25 7.77 7.62
C PHE A 187 2.77 7.61 7.67
N GLU A 188 3.45 7.89 6.56
CA GLU A 188 4.91 8.07 6.56
C GLU A 188 5.27 9.56 6.72
N MET A 189 6.38 9.82 7.40
CA MET A 189 6.82 11.14 7.79
C MET A 189 8.34 11.29 7.74
N ASN A 190 8.78 12.51 7.49
CA ASN A 190 10.18 12.87 7.36
C ASN A 190 10.58 13.73 8.57
N TYR A 191 11.80 13.51 9.04
CA TYR A 191 12.37 14.20 10.21
C TYR A 191 12.91 15.60 9.92
N GLU A 192 12.78 16.13 8.70
CA GLU A 192 13.45 17.37 8.30
C GLU A 192 12.89 18.59 9.04
N THR A 193 13.47 18.94 10.18
CA THR A 193 13.34 20.28 10.74
C THR A 193 14.22 21.23 9.92
N GLU A 194 13.67 21.82 8.85
CA GLU A 194 14.27 23.04 8.29
C GLU A 194 14.12 24.16 9.33
N THR A 195 15.20 24.48 10.03
CA THR A 195 15.29 25.73 10.80
C THR A 195 15.76 26.84 9.86
N GLU A 196 15.24 28.06 10.06
CA GLU A 196 15.55 29.25 9.24
C GLU A 196 17.05 29.61 9.15
N GLU A 197 17.93 28.94 9.90
CA GLU A 197 19.36 29.26 10.03
C GLU A 197 20.34 28.21 9.46
N GLY A 198 19.86 27.13 8.81
CA GLY A 198 20.75 26.22 8.05
C GLY A 198 21.75 25.39 8.88
N GLU A 199 21.65 25.39 10.22
CA GLU A 199 22.35 24.45 11.09
C GLU A 199 21.42 23.31 11.50
N THR A 200 21.76 22.09 11.08
CA THR A 200 21.09 20.85 11.48
C THR A 200 21.53 20.47 12.90
N MET A 201 20.65 20.63 13.89
CA MET A 201 20.86 20.06 15.24
C MET A 201 20.10 18.73 15.39
N ASN A 202 20.82 17.71 15.83
CA ASN A 202 20.37 16.32 16.02
C ASN A 202 19.62 16.08 17.35
N ASP A 203 18.70 16.96 17.76
CA ASP A 203 17.82 16.67 18.90
C ASP A 203 16.46 16.18 18.39
N TYR A 204 16.46 14.93 17.90
CA TYR A 204 15.25 14.25 17.44
C TYR A 204 14.37 13.90 18.64
N LYS A 205 13.15 14.43 18.68
CA LYS A 205 12.14 14.05 19.68
C LYS A 205 11.17 13.05 19.09
N LEU A 206 10.91 11.99 19.85
CA LEU A 206 9.87 11.03 19.50
C LEU A 206 8.50 11.68 19.60
N LEU A 207 7.54 11.23 18.80
CA LEU A 207 6.18 11.75 18.85
C LEU A 207 5.59 11.57 20.23
N SER A 208 5.84 10.42 20.85
CA SER A 208 5.49 10.16 22.26
C SER A 208 6.02 11.22 23.24
N GLU A 209 7.16 11.85 22.96
CA GLU A 209 7.72 12.94 23.78
C GLU A 209 7.11 14.30 23.42
N LEU A 210 6.84 14.53 22.13
CA LEU A 210 6.22 15.75 21.64
C LEU A 210 4.78 15.92 22.11
N VAL A 211 4.08 14.80 22.33
CA VAL A 211 2.68 14.77 22.81
C VAL A 211 2.53 14.18 24.21
N ALA A 212 3.62 14.14 25.01
CA ALA A 212 3.59 13.59 26.37
C ALA A 212 2.54 14.24 27.28
N ASP A 213 2.15 15.50 27.00
CA ASP A 213 1.12 16.23 27.74
C ASP A 213 -0.31 15.68 27.55
N ILE A 214 -0.56 14.93 26.47
CA ILE A 214 -1.88 14.34 26.15
C ILE A 214 -1.91 12.82 26.28
N ILE A 215 -0.78 12.19 26.59
CA ILE A 215 -0.71 10.75 26.89
C ILE A 215 -1.18 10.55 28.34
N PRO A 216 -2.13 9.64 28.61
CA PRO A 216 -2.56 9.34 29.97
C PRO A 216 -1.37 8.86 30.83
N PRO A 217 -1.19 9.37 32.06
CA PRO A 217 -0.01 9.12 32.90
C PRO A 217 0.15 7.65 33.33
N ASP A 218 -0.92 6.88 33.23
CA ASP A 218 -1.01 5.44 33.50
C ASP A 218 -0.76 4.57 32.25
N SER A 219 -0.52 5.18 31.09
CA SER A 219 -0.28 4.44 29.84
C SER A 219 1.11 3.81 29.84
N GLU A 220 1.16 2.50 29.60
CA GLU A 220 2.42 1.82 29.33
C GLU A 220 2.89 2.17 27.91
N ILE A 221 4.03 2.84 27.80
CA ILE A 221 4.73 2.96 26.52
C ILE A 221 5.46 1.65 26.29
N ILE A 222 4.92 0.84 25.37
CA ILE A 222 5.54 -0.44 25.01
C ILE A 222 6.71 -0.14 24.09
N ASN A 223 7.93 -0.30 24.59
CA ASN A 223 9.14 -0.30 23.77
C ASN A 223 9.32 -1.70 23.20
N LEU A 224 9.30 -1.82 21.87
CA LEU A 224 9.61 -3.06 21.19
C LEU A 224 11.04 -2.96 20.67
N ASP A 225 11.99 -3.48 21.45
CA ASP A 225 13.37 -3.57 20.98
C ASP A 225 13.41 -4.51 19.76
N SER A 226 13.87 -3.99 18.62
CA SER A 226 14.32 -4.86 17.52
C SER A 226 15.44 -5.73 18.08
N ALA A 227 15.35 -7.06 17.90
CA ALA A 227 16.44 -7.99 18.23
C ALA A 227 17.77 -7.64 17.53
N ILE A 228 17.71 -6.78 16.51
CA ILE A 228 18.83 -6.33 15.68
C ILE A 228 19.22 -4.86 16.01
N GLY A 229 18.52 -4.19 16.94
CA GLY A 229 18.81 -2.82 17.36
C GLY A 229 18.55 -1.74 16.31
N THR A 230 17.80 -2.05 15.26
CA THR A 230 17.65 -1.22 14.05
C THR A 230 16.39 -0.37 13.97
N VAL A 231 15.47 -0.48 14.94
CA VAL A 231 14.19 0.24 14.88
C VAL A 231 13.75 0.54 16.31
N GLU A 232 13.41 1.80 16.59
CA GLU A 232 12.72 2.19 17.82
C GLU A 232 11.21 2.19 17.56
N ARG A 233 10.48 1.41 18.36
CA ARG A 233 9.03 1.22 18.22
C ARG A 233 8.35 1.51 19.55
N ARG A 234 7.34 2.37 19.53
CA ARG A 234 6.56 2.75 20.70
C ARG A 234 5.07 2.67 20.42
N ILE A 235 4.30 2.17 21.38
CA ILE A 235 2.83 2.19 21.35
C ILE A 235 2.34 3.01 22.55
N PHE A 236 1.42 3.95 22.30
CA PHE A 236 0.75 4.71 23.36
C PHE A 236 -0.72 4.96 23.00
N GLU A 237 -1.55 5.24 24.00
CA GLU A 237 -2.97 5.52 23.81
C GLU A 237 -3.29 7.01 23.78
N LEU A 238 -4.28 7.38 22.96
CA LEU A 238 -4.96 8.65 22.96
C LEU A 238 -6.40 8.44 23.40
N ARG A 239 -6.81 9.17 24.43
CA ARG A 239 -8.19 9.12 24.94
C ARG A 239 -8.99 10.30 24.39
N LEU A 240 -10.04 10.01 23.64
CA LEU A 240 -10.88 10.98 22.93
C LEU A 240 -12.25 11.11 23.59
N ALA A 241 -12.76 12.33 23.69
CA ALA A 241 -14.11 12.58 24.22
C ALA A 241 -15.15 12.45 23.09
N VAL A 242 -15.99 11.43 23.14
CA VAL A 242 -17.06 11.18 22.15
C VAL A 242 -18.40 11.05 22.85
N GLY A 243 -19.24 12.07 22.74
CA GLY A 243 -20.46 12.17 23.54
C GLY A 243 -20.12 12.27 25.03
N ASP A 244 -20.71 11.39 25.83
CA ASP A 244 -20.37 11.23 27.26
C ASP A 244 -19.42 10.04 27.50
N GLU A 245 -18.96 9.38 26.44
CA GLU A 245 -18.02 8.26 26.47
C GLU A 245 -16.58 8.71 26.18
N GLN A 246 -15.63 7.90 26.64
CA GLN A 246 -14.23 8.01 26.27
C GLN A 246 -13.89 6.93 25.25
N HIS A 247 -13.45 7.33 24.06
CA HIS A 247 -13.00 6.41 23.01
C HIS A 247 -11.47 6.37 23.00
N VAL A 248 -10.89 5.18 22.90
CA VAL A 248 -9.43 5.01 22.90
C VAL A 248 -8.94 4.67 21.50
N ILE A 249 -7.91 5.39 21.05
CA ILE A 249 -7.13 5.06 19.85
C ILE A 249 -5.71 4.76 20.30
N TYR A 250 -5.10 3.73 19.73
CA TYR A 250 -3.69 3.42 19.91
C TYR A 250 -2.88 4.02 18.77
N VAL A 251 -1.76 4.64 19.13
CA VAL A 251 -0.76 5.16 18.21
C VAL A 251 0.48 4.29 18.32
N LYS A 252 0.92 3.71 17.21
CA LYS A 252 2.25 3.11 17.07
C LYS A 252 3.14 4.06 16.29
N GLU A 253 4.27 4.39 16.87
CA GLU A 253 5.36 5.12 16.25
C GLU A 253 6.49 4.13 15.96
N GLU A 254 6.97 4.14 14.73
CA GLU A 254 8.12 3.35 14.28
C GLU A 254 9.15 4.28 13.62
N VAL A 255 10.38 4.22 14.08
CA VAL A 255 11.49 5.07 13.63
C VAL A 255 12.60 4.19 13.08
N ASP A 256 13.03 4.48 11.85
CA ASP A 256 14.12 3.73 11.23
C ASP A 256 15.47 3.96 11.94
N SER A 257 16.41 3.02 11.82
CA SER A 257 17.77 3.11 12.41
C SER A 257 18.56 4.37 12.02
N LEU A 258 18.20 5.02 10.92
CA LEU A 258 18.90 6.19 10.42
C LEU A 258 18.21 7.50 10.83
N ASN A 259 17.11 7.41 11.60
CA ASN A 259 16.20 8.50 11.96
C ASN A 259 15.76 9.34 10.75
N ARG A 260 15.59 8.70 9.59
CA ARG A 260 15.21 9.39 8.35
C ARG A 260 13.71 9.39 8.15
N CYS A 261 13.09 8.23 8.34
CA CYS A 261 11.67 8.01 8.19
C CYS A 261 11.02 7.62 9.52
N ARG A 262 9.83 8.20 9.76
CA ARG A 262 8.91 7.82 10.83
C ARG A 262 7.64 7.27 10.19
N THR A 263 7.22 6.09 10.61
CA THR A 263 5.89 5.55 10.31
C THR A 263 5.00 5.70 11.52
N ILE A 264 3.83 6.29 11.34
CA ILE A 264 2.80 6.41 12.35
C ILE A 264 1.62 5.55 11.95
N GLN A 265 1.15 4.72 12.88
CA GLN A 265 -0.03 3.89 12.72
C GLN A 265 -1.07 4.22 13.81
N LEU A 266 -2.32 4.43 13.42
CA LEU A 266 -3.46 4.62 14.32
C LEU A 266 -4.42 3.44 14.18
N ALA A 267 -4.87 2.88 15.31
CA ALA A 267 -5.83 1.78 15.34
C ALA A 267 -6.72 1.83 16.58
N ASN A 268 -7.94 1.30 16.50
CA ASN A 268 -8.82 1.13 17.67
C ASN A 268 -8.51 -0.12 18.52
N GLN A 269 -7.57 -0.96 18.07
CA GLN A 269 -7.17 -2.20 18.76
C GLN A 269 -5.67 -2.42 18.58
N THR A 270 -5.00 -2.92 19.63
CA THR A 270 -3.56 -3.20 19.60
C THR A 270 -3.19 -4.35 18.66
N ALA A 271 -4.03 -5.39 18.53
CA ALA A 271 -3.76 -6.52 17.64
C ALA A 271 -3.53 -6.11 16.16
N LYS A 272 -4.11 -4.99 15.73
CA LYS A 272 -3.89 -4.45 14.37
C LYS A 272 -2.53 -3.80 14.17
N LEU A 273 -1.87 -3.45 15.28
CA LEU A 273 -0.49 -2.99 15.31
C LEU A 273 0.46 -4.20 15.30
N ASP A 274 0.05 -5.30 15.97
CA ASP A 274 0.82 -6.53 16.13
C ASP A 274 0.90 -7.38 14.85
N GLU A 275 -0.17 -7.44 14.04
CA GLU A 275 -0.15 -8.10 12.72
C GLU A 275 0.96 -7.54 11.80
N VAL A 276 1.39 -6.29 12.00
CA VAL A 276 2.50 -5.66 11.27
C VAL A 276 3.85 -5.96 11.92
N LEU A 277 3.89 -6.25 13.23
CA LEU A 277 5.11 -6.63 13.94
C LEU A 277 5.63 -8.02 13.52
N ASP A 278 4.71 -8.93 13.16
CA ASP A 278 5.01 -10.30 12.74
C ASP A 278 5.48 -10.42 11.28
N SER A 279 5.53 -9.33 10.50
CA SER A 279 6.05 -9.35 9.12
C SER A 279 7.56 -9.09 9.12
N PRO A 280 8.43 -10.12 9.05
CA PRO A 280 9.88 -9.97 9.11
C PRO A 280 10.47 -9.81 7.70
N ASP A 281 9.65 -9.50 6.69
CA ASP A 281 10.04 -9.60 5.28
C ASP A 281 10.79 -8.36 4.79
N SER A 282 11.97 -8.13 5.37
CA SER A 282 13.17 -7.96 4.56
C SER A 282 13.77 -9.35 4.29
N SER A 283 13.04 -10.19 3.54
CA SER A 283 13.61 -11.40 2.94
C SER A 283 14.53 -10.98 1.78
N ILE A 284 15.68 -10.40 2.12
CA ILE A 284 16.84 -10.28 1.25
C ILE A 284 17.97 -11.00 1.95
N ILE A 285 18.12 -12.29 1.62
CA ILE A 285 19.44 -12.90 1.48
C ILE A 285 19.49 -13.41 0.04
N PRO A 286 20.22 -12.76 -0.87
CA PRO A 286 20.62 -13.34 -2.14
C PRO A 286 21.95 -14.07 -1.92
N ASP A 287 21.96 -15.35 -2.30
CA ASP A 287 23.08 -16.21 -2.75
C ASP A 287 22.95 -17.60 -2.14
N MET A 288 22.53 -18.58 -2.96
CA MET A 288 23.41 -19.49 -3.70
C MET A 288 24.34 -20.26 -2.78
N VAL A 289 24.05 -21.55 -2.59
CA VAL A 289 25.00 -22.65 -2.90
C VAL A 289 24.17 -23.93 -3.15
N GLU A 290 24.24 -24.44 -4.38
CA GLU A 290 24.00 -25.85 -4.70
C GLU A 290 24.85 -26.74 -3.79
N GLN A 291 24.24 -27.68 -3.07
CA GLN A 291 24.90 -28.97 -2.83
C GLN A 291 23.89 -30.10 -3.02
N VAL A 292 23.96 -30.68 -4.22
CA VAL A 292 23.68 -32.09 -4.44
C VAL A 292 24.68 -32.89 -3.60
N SER A 293 24.19 -33.77 -2.74
CA SER A 293 24.94 -34.98 -2.38
C SER A 293 23.98 -36.11 -2.04
N ILE A 294 24.12 -37.17 -2.83
CA ILE A 294 23.50 -38.49 -2.75
C ILE A 294 24.34 -39.37 -1.81
N PHE A 295 23.73 -40.49 -1.36
CA PHE A 295 24.24 -41.66 -0.62
C PHE A 295 23.87 -41.65 0.87
N ASP A 296 23.36 -42.72 1.48
CA ASP A 296 23.08 -44.09 1.06
C ASP A 296 22.28 -44.74 2.18
N SER A 297 21.32 -45.63 1.87
CA SER A 297 21.05 -46.88 2.59
C SER A 297 19.78 -47.53 2.02
N ASP A 298 19.96 -48.32 0.97
CA ASP A 298 19.11 -49.47 0.66
C ASP A 298 19.66 -50.70 1.43
N PRO A 299 18.85 -51.75 1.71
CA PRO A 299 18.47 -52.70 0.65
C PRO A 299 17.01 -53.23 0.72
N ASP A 300 16.30 -53.15 -0.42
CA ASP A 300 15.82 -54.23 -1.31
C ASP A 300 15.37 -55.60 -0.71
N PRO A 301 14.63 -56.46 -1.45
CA PRO A 301 13.77 -56.26 -2.63
C PRO A 301 12.42 -57.04 -2.52
N ASP A 302 11.47 -56.84 -3.44
CA ASP A 302 10.68 -58.00 -3.90
C ASP A 302 10.28 -57.88 -5.37
N PHE A 303 10.53 -58.98 -6.07
CA PHE A 303 10.51 -59.15 -7.51
C PHE A 303 9.09 -59.25 -8.07
N SER A 304 8.86 -58.71 -9.27
CA SER A 304 8.22 -59.48 -10.35
C SER A 304 8.48 -58.83 -11.71
N ASP A 305 9.26 -59.55 -12.51
CA ASP A 305 9.49 -59.38 -13.94
C ASP A 305 8.19 -59.32 -14.76
N GLU A 306 8.19 -58.53 -15.83
CA GLU A 306 7.76 -58.97 -17.18
C GLU A 306 8.26 -57.99 -18.25
N ASN A 307 9.51 -58.23 -18.67
CA ASN A 307 10.03 -58.42 -20.04
C ASN A 307 9.45 -57.70 -21.29
N ASP A 308 10.41 -57.46 -22.19
CA ASP A 308 10.35 -57.30 -23.66
C ASP A 308 10.05 -55.86 -24.17
N ASP A 309 10.83 -55.22 -25.05
CA ASP A 309 12.05 -55.57 -25.79
C ASP A 309 12.65 -54.28 -26.40
N TYR A 310 13.98 -54.26 -26.54
CA TYR A 310 14.92 -53.25 -27.07
C TYR A 310 14.68 -52.80 -28.55
N PRO A 311 15.45 -51.87 -29.19
CA PRO A 311 16.71 -51.22 -28.75
C PRO A 311 16.88 -49.70 -29.00
N ASP A 312 17.79 -49.12 -28.21
CA ASP A 312 18.64 -47.96 -28.56
C ASP A 312 19.62 -48.32 -29.68
N TYR A 313 19.85 -47.41 -30.63
CA TYR A 313 21.17 -47.04 -31.18
C TYR A 313 20.99 -45.85 -32.13
N ASP A 314 21.64 -44.73 -31.84
CA ASP A 314 22.57 -44.12 -32.79
C ASP A 314 23.48 -43.15 -32.02
N ASP A 315 24.71 -43.62 -31.84
CA ASP A 315 25.91 -42.80 -31.62
C ASP A 315 25.97 -41.68 -32.66
N PHE A 316 26.12 -40.45 -32.21
CA PHE A 316 27.01 -39.51 -32.89
C PHE A 316 27.85 -38.79 -31.85
N GLU A 317 29.12 -39.19 -31.84
CA GLU A 317 30.24 -38.54 -31.20
C GLU A 317 30.33 -37.05 -31.60
N ASP A 318 30.84 -36.28 -30.64
CA ASP A 318 31.72 -35.12 -30.76
C ASP A 318 31.98 -34.54 -32.15
N ASP A 319 31.80 -33.22 -32.28
CA ASP A 319 32.89 -32.37 -32.79
C ASP A 319 32.67 -30.90 -32.39
N ASP A 320 33.73 -30.33 -31.81
CA ASP A 320 33.94 -28.92 -31.50
C ASP A 320 33.71 -28.00 -32.72
N TYR A 321 33.00 -26.87 -32.52
CA TYR A 321 33.37 -25.50 -32.95
C TYR A 321 32.35 -24.45 -32.48
#